data_AF-A0A7V0P0X3-F1
#
_entry.id   AF-A0A7V0P0X3-F1
#
_cell.length_a   1.000
_cell.length_b   1.000
_cell.length_c   1.000
_cell.angle_alpha   90.00
_cell.angle_beta   90.00
_cell.angle_gamma   90.00
#
_symmetry.space_group_name_H-M   'P 1'
#
loop_
_entity.id
_entity.type
_entity.pdbx_description
1 polymer ?
#
loop_
_entity_poly.entity_id
_entity_poly.type
_entity_poly.pdbx_seq_one_letter_code
_entity_poly.pdbx_strand_id
1 'polypeptide(L)' 'MRKQRHPSGPRPLKELGQHFLIDEEAASNIVASMKLRWEERALEIGPGRGVLLRFLLKQSHK' A
#
# COMPACT_ATOMS: atom_id res chain seq x y z
N MET A 1 -11.54 3.42 21.87
CA MET A 1 -11.51 2.88 20.49
C MET A 1 -11.09 4.01 19.56
N ARG A 2 -9.90 3.94 18.94
CA ARG A 2 -9.42 4.98 18.01
C ARG A 2 -10.35 4.96 16.78
N LYS A 3 -11.16 6.01 16.60
CA LYS A 3 -11.90 6.22 15.34
C LYS A 3 -10.86 6.31 14.22
N GLN A 4 -10.84 5.33 13.32
CA GLN A 4 -10.06 5.42 12.10
C GLN A 4 -10.57 6.65 11.34
N ARG A 5 -9.74 7.68 11.24
CA ARG A 5 -10.06 8.87 10.44
C ARG A 5 -10.23 8.39 9.01
N HIS A 6 -11.37 8.67 8.39
CA HIS A 6 -11.50 8.49 6.95
C HIS A 6 -10.42 9.35 6.27
N PRO A 7 -9.52 8.75 5.47
CA PRO A 7 -8.49 9.53 4.80
C PRO A 7 -9.16 10.53 3.87
N SER A 8 -8.71 11.78 3.90
CA SER A 8 -9.12 12.80 2.95
C SER A 8 -8.78 12.33 1.53
N GLY A 9 -9.78 12.30 0.64
CA GLY A 9 -9.61 11.82 -0.73
C GLY A 9 -10.90 11.28 -1.33
N PRO A 10 -10.84 10.77 -2.58
CA PRO A 10 -12.01 10.20 -3.24
C PRO A 10 -12.53 8.99 -2.47
N ARG A 11 -13.87 8.89 -2.40
CA ARG A 11 -14.53 7.71 -1.83
C ARG A 11 -14.25 6.50 -2.72
N PRO A 12 -14.06 5.30 -2.13
CA PRO A 12 -13.90 4.09 -2.92
C PRO A 12 -15.12 3.84 -3.81
N LEU A 13 -14.88 3.55 -5.09
CA LEU A 13 -15.91 3.16 -6.04
C LEU A 13 -16.10 1.64 -6.01
N LYS A 14 -17.30 1.19 -5.63
CA LYS A 14 -17.63 -0.24 -5.50
C LYS A 14 -17.56 -0.96 -6.85
N GLU A 15 -17.97 -0.30 -7.93
CA GLU A 15 -17.91 -0.84 -9.30
C GLU A 15 -16.48 -1.13 -9.76
N LEU A 16 -15.49 -0.42 -9.19
CA LEU A 16 -14.07 -0.62 -9.46
C LEU A 16 -13.40 -1.57 -8.45
N GLY A 17 -14.16 -2.15 -7.51
CA GLY A 17 -13.62 -3.04 -6.48
C GLY A 17 -12.60 -2.38 -5.54
N GLN A 18 -12.67 -1.05 -5.35
CA GLN A 18 -11.68 -0.32 -4.56
C GLN A 18 -11.85 -0.58 -3.06
N HIS A 19 -10.99 -1.41 -2.50
CA HIS A 19 -10.82 -1.61 -1.06
C HIS A 19 -9.45 -1.11 -0.64
N PHE A 20 -9.40 0.11 -0.11
CA PHE A 20 -8.13 0.73 0.21
C PHE A 20 -7.56 0.21 1.53
N LEU A 21 -6.35 -0.35 1.47
CA LEU A 21 -5.55 -0.66 2.66
C LEU A 21 -5.31 0.61 3.50
N ILE A 22 -5.50 0.49 4.81
CA ILE A 22 -5.32 1.59 5.79
C ILE A 22 -4.44 1.18 6.97
N ASP A 23 -4.16 -0.12 7.08
CA ASP A 23 -3.32 -0.67 8.13
C ASP A 23 -1.86 -0.67 7.64
N GLU A 24 -1.03 0.14 8.30
CA GLU A 24 0.39 0.27 7.95
C GLU A 24 1.22 -0.96 8.32
N GLU A 25 0.83 -1.69 9.37
CA GLU A 25 1.54 -2.91 9.79
C GLU A 25 1.28 -4.04 8.78
N ALA A 26 0.03 -4.22 8.37
CA ALA A 26 -0.32 -5.14 7.30
C ALA A 26 0.43 -4.78 5.99
N ALA A 27 0.49 -3.49 5.63
CA ALA A 27 1.24 -3.04 4.45
C ALA A 27 2.74 -3.38 4.53
N SER A 28 3.36 -3.12 5.68
CA SER A 28 4.77 -3.45 5.92
C SER A 28 5.02 -4.96 5.83
N ASN A 29 4.15 -5.77 6.42
CA ASN A 29 4.27 -7.24 6.41
C ASN A 29 4.11 -7.81 4.99
N ILE A 30 3.18 -7.28 4.19
CA ILE A 30 3.02 -7.65 2.78
C ILE A 30 4.33 -7.41 2.03
N VAL A 31 4.88 -6.19 2.10
CA VAL A 31 6.12 -5.86 1.40
C VAL A 31 7.31 -6.70 1.90
N ALA A 32 7.43 -6.93 3.21
CA ALA A 32 8.48 -7.78 3.76
C ALA A 32 8.39 -9.23 3.25
N SER A 33 7.18 -9.75 3.08
CA SER A 33 6.95 -11.10 2.56
C SER A 33 7.38 -11.30 1.10
N MET A 34 7.43 -10.21 0.31
CA MET A 34 7.88 -10.23 -1.08
C MET A 34 9.39 -10.45 -1.22
N LYS A 35 10.18 -10.23 -0.14
CA LYS A 35 11.64 -10.43 -0.10
C LYS A 35 12.38 -9.74 -1.26
N LEU A 36 11.93 -8.55 -1.62
CA LEU A 36 12.48 -7.76 -2.71
C LEU A 36 13.91 -7.33 -2.41
N ARG A 37 14.78 -7.42 -3.43
CA ARG A 37 16.14 -6.87 -3.41
C ARG A 37 16.16 -5.47 -4.03
N TRP A 38 17.14 -4.67 -3.67
CA TRP A 38 17.25 -3.26 -4.11
C TRP A 38 17.39 -3.07 -5.63
N GLU A 39 17.92 -4.04 -6.36
CA GLU A 39 18.00 -4.01 -7.84
C GLU A 39 16.74 -4.50 -8.55
N GLU A 40 15.78 -5.06 -7.81
CA GLU A 40 14.60 -5.68 -8.43
C GLU A 40 13.57 -4.64 -8.84
N ARG A 41 13.08 -4.80 -10.07
CA ARG A 41 11.98 -3.99 -10.61
C ARG A 41 10.66 -4.57 -10.17
N ALA A 42 9.81 -3.75 -9.56
CA ALA A 42 8.46 -4.11 -9.15
C ALA A 42 7.41 -3.26 -9.89
N LEU A 43 6.25 -3.85 -10.15
CA LEU A 43 5.06 -3.17 -10.70
C LEU A 43 3.88 -3.41 -9.75
N GLU A 44 3.26 -2.34 -9.26
CA GLU A 44 2.05 -2.41 -8.45
C GLU A 44 0.81 -2.23 -9.34
N ILE A 45 -0.10 -3.20 -9.30
CA ILE A 45 -1.39 -3.13 -10.00
C ILE A 45 -2.45 -2.58 -9.04
N GLY A 46 -3.14 -1.53 -9.48
CA GLY A 46 -4.18 -0.88 -8.67
C GLY A 46 -3.64 -0.23 -7.39
N PRO A 47 -2.68 0.72 -7.49
CA PRO A 47 -2.01 1.29 -6.31
C PRO A 47 -2.96 2.00 -5.34
N GLY A 48 -4.15 2.40 -5.80
CA GLY A 48 -5.15 3.07 -4.97
C GLY A 48 -4.58 4.31 -4.30
N ARG A 49 -4.44 4.29 -2.98
CA ARG A 49 -3.87 5.39 -2.18
C ARG A 49 -2.33 5.34 -2.07
N GLY A 50 -1.67 4.38 -2.71
CA GLY A 50 -0.21 4.22 -2.69
C GLY A 50 0.34 3.76 -1.34
N VAL A 51 -0.47 3.08 -0.51
CA VAL A 51 -0.02 2.65 0.82
C VAL A 51 1.12 1.63 0.72
N LEU A 52 1.00 0.62 -0.16
CA LEU A 52 2.07 -0.36 -0.39
C LEU A 52 3.28 0.28 -1.07
N LEU A 53 3.07 1.16 -2.08
CA LEU A 53 4.13 1.91 -2.75
C LEU A 53 5.10 2.60 -1.77
N ARG A 54 4.58 3.22 -0.70
CA ARG A 54 5.42 3.87 0.34
C ARG A 54 6.39 2.91 1.02
N PHE A 55 6.01 1.64 1.19
CA PHE A 55 6.87 0.62 1.79
C PHE A 55 7.80 -0.01 0.75
N LEU A 56 7.31 -0.22 -0.48
CA LEU A 56 8.12 -0.71 -1.60
C LEU A 56 9.32 0.21 -1.86
N LEU A 57 9.09 1.54 -1.93
CA LEU A 57 10.17 2.51 -2.13
C LEU A 57 11.22 2.50 -1.02
N LYS A 58 10.84 2.18 0.23
CA LYS A 58 11.80 2.05 1.35
C LYS A 58 12.66 0.80 1.27
N GLN A 59 12.18 -0.26 0.62
CA GLN A 59 12.93 -1.51 0.43
C GLN A 59 13.81 -1.46 -0.83
N SER A 60 13.33 -0.79 -1.88
CA SER A 60 14.03 -0.71 -3.17
C SER A 60 15.11 0.37 -3.23
N HIS A 61 15.11 1.34 -2.32
CA HIS A 61 16.11 2.42 -2.27
C HIS A 61 16.96 2.34 -1.00
N LYS A 62 18.29 2.47 -1.17
CA LYS A 62 19.24 2.66 -0.07
C LYS A 62 19.33 4.13 0.32
#